data_AF-A0A7V2CMB8-F1
#
_entry.id   AF-A0A7V2CMB8-F1
#
_cell.length_a   1.000
_cell.length_b   1.000
_cell.length_c   1.000
_cell.angle_alpha   90.00
_cell.angle_beta   90.00
_cell.angle_gamma   90.00
#
_symmetry.space_group_name_H-M   'P 1'
#
loop_
_entity.id
_entity.type
_entity.pdbx_description
1 polymer ?
#
loop_
_entity_poly.entity_id
_entity_poly.type
_entity_poly.pdbx_seq_one_letter_code
_entity_poly.pdbx_strand_id
1 'polypeptide(L)'
;MNEFAARALRIEADFLTRAEASFAKAKGRLLRGTHWHTARTDETDRLRTLMVDRGLYDREELRKLPRNGRLVLHGYDPYWFFWRRRTGVAVASILAPLDEYLAPKDGPRAAPRSIGLVELVDHVKRLIVDEKTPHVIGVCSPTGFTEEAKNARLDLPNISLVLIEPRDDGGWTTIPVGDSADARICRLFDLEGEARQLTRIRQRIQERSGELLTGGLSATSLAEELRVPRRMVERAMEQMAAADPEMRLSGRLGEVLLFRGAPVATEEKAQMSMIDRIRRLFSSEGDEIKKLNALSERRALLAQRRDRIYNDIAKMEKREADLLEQGKAATSQVVRKRLAAQLAQHRRDIARQNTTASMLNQQINIVSTHIHNLTLIQQGELARLPDTEELTQDAVRAEELLEALRADAELVGSLETGIADTMTSEEELAILKEFEQPAEAARAEKAPPQAVTAAREDKEPLPEPASPEADSKRSEPEAT
;
A
#
# COMPACT_ATOMS: atom_id res chain seq x y z
N MET A 1 30.77 1.44 5.48
CA MET A 1 30.01 0.21 5.78
C MET A 1 28.83 0.15 4.82
N ASN A 2 28.53 -1.01 4.23
CA ASN A 2 27.38 -1.17 3.34
C ASN A 2 26.07 -1.17 4.17
N GLU A 3 25.24 -0.15 4.03
CA GLU A 3 23.99 0.00 4.81
C GLU A 3 23.01 -1.14 4.53
N PHE A 4 22.99 -1.65 3.29
CA PHE A 4 22.16 -2.81 2.92
C PHE A 4 22.62 -4.07 3.66
N ALA A 5 23.94 -4.31 3.76
CA ALA A 5 24.47 -5.45 4.50
C ALA A 5 24.13 -5.36 6.00
N ALA A 6 24.28 -4.17 6.60
CA ALA A 6 23.93 -3.94 8.00
C ALA A 6 22.41 -4.07 8.25
N ARG A 7 21.57 -3.65 7.30
CA ARG A 7 20.12 -3.88 7.34
C ARG A 7 19.81 -5.38 7.24
N ALA A 8 20.40 -6.09 6.28
CA ALA A 8 20.20 -7.52 6.07
C ALA A 8 20.63 -8.36 7.28
N LEU A 9 21.77 -8.05 7.89
CA LEU A 9 22.25 -8.73 9.11
C LEU A 9 21.29 -8.51 10.29
N ARG A 10 20.75 -7.29 10.45
CA ARG A 10 19.73 -7.01 11.49
C ARG A 10 18.44 -7.80 11.24
N ILE A 11 17.97 -7.84 10.00
CA ILE A 11 16.80 -8.62 9.58
C ILE A 11 17.03 -10.11 9.87
N GLU A 12 18.19 -10.66 9.51
CA GLU A 12 18.56 -12.05 9.77
C GLU A 12 18.52 -12.39 11.27
N ALA A 13 19.20 -11.59 12.09
CA ALA A 13 19.23 -11.81 13.54
C ALA A 13 17.82 -11.75 14.16
N ASP A 14 17.01 -10.78 13.74
CA ASP A 14 15.66 -10.59 14.25
C ASP A 14 14.70 -11.70 13.81
N PHE A 15 14.75 -12.09 12.52
CA PHE A 15 13.97 -13.19 11.96
C PHE A 15 14.23 -14.50 12.69
N LEU A 16 15.50 -14.92 12.80
CA LEU A 16 15.86 -16.22 13.38
C LEU A 16 15.51 -16.29 14.88
N THR A 17 15.73 -15.20 15.62
CA THR A 17 15.40 -15.13 17.06
C THR A 17 13.89 -15.29 17.28
N ARG A 18 13.06 -14.63 16.47
CA ARG A 18 11.61 -14.75 16.57
C ARG A 18 11.09 -16.08 16.07
N ALA A 19 11.65 -16.59 14.98
CA ALA A 19 11.27 -17.90 14.44
C ALA A 19 11.53 -19.00 15.48
N GLU A 20 12.63 -18.92 16.22
CA GLU A 20 12.90 -19.83 17.33
C GLU A 20 11.85 -19.76 18.44
N ALA A 21 11.49 -18.55 18.87
CA ALA A 21 10.43 -18.35 19.87
C ALA A 21 9.08 -18.88 19.37
N SER A 22 8.77 -18.69 18.08
CA SER A 22 7.54 -19.19 17.45
C SER A 22 7.53 -20.72 17.37
N PHE A 23 8.62 -21.33 16.90
CA PHE A 23 8.80 -22.78 16.87
C PHE A 23 8.65 -23.39 18.26
N ALA A 24 9.25 -22.79 19.29
CA ALA A 24 9.12 -23.24 20.67
C ALA A 24 7.65 -23.27 21.15
N LYS A 25 6.85 -22.24 20.81
CA LYS A 25 5.41 -22.18 21.14
C LYS A 25 4.56 -23.18 20.35
N ALA A 26 5.02 -23.55 19.15
CA ALA A 26 4.28 -24.43 18.24
C ALA A 26 4.55 -25.93 18.44
N LYS A 27 5.58 -26.30 19.21
CA LYS A 27 5.92 -27.69 19.56
C LYS A 27 4.70 -28.42 20.13
N GLY A 28 4.40 -29.59 19.58
CA GLY A 28 3.30 -30.46 20.03
C GLY A 28 1.89 -29.96 19.70
N ARG A 29 1.75 -28.81 19.03
CA ARG A 29 0.46 -28.26 18.58
C ARG A 29 0.36 -28.27 17.05
N LEU A 30 1.25 -27.53 16.40
CA LEU A 30 1.28 -27.39 14.95
C LEU A 30 2.38 -28.26 14.33
N LEU A 31 3.48 -28.44 15.05
CA LEU A 31 4.62 -29.23 14.59
C LEU A 31 4.51 -30.67 15.12
N ARG A 32 4.82 -31.65 14.25
CA ARG A 32 4.80 -33.09 14.57
C ARG A 32 6.06 -33.52 15.33
N GLY A 33 5.88 -34.28 16.41
CA GLY A 33 6.95 -34.84 17.23
C GLY A 33 6.71 -34.70 18.73
N THR A 34 7.33 -35.59 19.51
CA THR A 34 7.32 -35.59 20.98
C THR A 34 8.68 -35.16 21.54
N HIS A 35 9.76 -35.53 20.86
CA HIS A 35 11.13 -35.09 21.17
C HIS A 35 11.63 -34.11 20.12
N TRP A 36 12.33 -33.07 20.57
CA TRP A 36 12.71 -31.95 19.72
C TRP A 36 14.21 -31.70 19.79
N HIS A 37 14.84 -31.56 18.61
CA HIS A 37 16.23 -31.16 18.50
C HIS A 37 16.35 -29.90 17.63
N THR A 38 16.96 -28.85 18.17
CA THR A 38 17.21 -27.61 17.44
C THR A 38 18.66 -27.62 16.95
N ALA A 39 18.85 -27.38 15.66
CA ALA A 39 20.16 -27.17 15.04
C ALA A 39 20.23 -25.77 14.43
N ARG A 40 21.38 -25.12 14.57
CA ARG A 40 21.69 -23.84 13.92
C ARG A 40 22.90 -24.03 13.04
N THR A 41 22.85 -23.41 11.87
CA THR A 41 23.86 -23.56 10.82
C THR A 41 23.84 -22.28 9.98
N ASP A 42 24.95 -21.94 9.35
CA ASP A 42 25.06 -20.74 8.52
C ASP A 42 25.97 -21.01 7.32
N GLU A 43 26.04 -20.06 6.39
CA GLU A 43 26.89 -20.13 5.21
C GLU A 43 28.19 -19.32 5.38
N THR A 44 28.71 -19.19 6.62
CA THR A 44 29.92 -18.39 6.91
C THR A 44 31.12 -18.85 6.07
N ASP A 45 31.28 -20.15 5.86
CA ASP A 45 32.39 -20.69 5.07
C ASP A 45 32.25 -20.35 3.58
N ARG A 46 31.03 -20.42 3.03
CA ARG A 46 30.75 -19.99 1.65
C ARG A 46 31.04 -18.49 1.48
N LEU A 47 30.60 -17.68 2.42
CA LEU A 47 30.86 -16.24 2.42
C LEU A 47 32.36 -15.94 2.51
N ARG A 48 33.09 -16.68 3.36
CA ARG A 48 34.55 -16.58 3.46
C ARG A 48 35.20 -16.89 2.11
N THR A 49 34.81 -17.98 1.44
CA THR A 49 35.33 -18.33 0.11
C THR A 49 35.05 -17.22 -0.90
N LEU A 50 33.82 -16.69 -0.96
CA LEU A 50 33.47 -15.58 -1.84
C LEU A 50 34.30 -14.32 -1.59
N MET A 51 34.61 -14.00 -0.33
CA MET A 51 35.47 -12.87 0.02
C MET A 51 36.93 -13.10 -0.40
N VAL A 52 37.44 -14.32 -0.23
CA VAL A 52 38.80 -14.70 -0.66
C VAL A 52 38.93 -14.63 -2.17
N ASP A 53 37.96 -15.18 -2.91
CA ASP A 53 37.96 -15.18 -4.38
C ASP A 53 37.95 -13.77 -4.97
N ARG A 54 37.36 -12.79 -4.25
CA ARG A 54 37.36 -11.37 -4.64
C ARG A 54 38.53 -10.56 -4.10
N GLY A 55 39.42 -11.16 -3.30
CA GLY A 55 40.51 -10.43 -2.65
C GLY A 55 40.05 -9.41 -1.60
N LEU A 56 38.85 -9.58 -1.04
CA LEU A 56 38.21 -8.66 -0.08
C LEU A 56 38.16 -9.25 1.35
N TYR A 57 38.92 -10.30 1.63
CA TYR A 57 38.83 -10.98 2.93
C TYR A 57 39.34 -10.09 4.07
N ASP A 58 38.41 -9.63 4.90
CA ASP A 58 38.64 -9.02 6.20
C ASP A 58 37.73 -9.69 7.24
N ARG A 59 38.31 -10.13 8.36
CA ARG A 59 37.60 -10.78 9.46
C ARG A 59 36.55 -9.86 10.10
N GLU A 60 36.80 -8.55 10.16
CA GLU A 60 35.83 -7.60 10.68
C GLU A 60 34.68 -7.35 9.71
N GLU A 61 34.97 -7.32 8.42
CA GLU A 61 33.97 -7.17 7.37
C GLU A 61 33.07 -8.41 7.29
N LEU A 62 33.65 -9.62 7.40
CA LEU A 62 32.89 -10.88 7.47
C LEU A 62 31.84 -10.88 8.59
N ARG A 63 32.12 -10.23 9.73
CA ARG A 63 31.16 -10.14 10.85
C ARG A 63 29.98 -9.20 10.58
N LYS A 64 30.12 -8.27 9.63
CA LYS A 64 29.14 -7.24 9.28
C LYS A 64 28.22 -7.65 8.13
N LEU A 65 28.50 -8.78 7.49
CA LEU A 65 27.74 -9.32 6.37
C LEU A 65 26.69 -10.34 6.84
N PRO A 66 25.55 -10.46 6.13
CA PRO A 66 24.58 -11.53 6.38
C PRO A 66 25.22 -12.90 6.11
N ARG A 67 24.81 -13.92 6.85
CA ARG A 67 25.44 -15.26 6.81
C ARG A 67 24.50 -16.33 6.26
N ASN A 68 23.31 -15.96 5.82
CA ASN A 68 22.26 -16.90 5.43
C ASN A 68 22.02 -17.97 6.51
N GLY A 69 21.92 -17.52 7.76
CA GLY A 69 21.66 -18.38 8.90
C GLY A 69 20.37 -19.18 8.73
N ARG A 70 20.41 -20.42 9.21
CA ARG A 70 19.28 -21.34 9.22
C ARG A 70 19.09 -21.95 10.61
N LEU A 71 17.83 -21.97 11.04
CA LEU A 71 17.35 -22.62 12.24
C LEU A 71 16.50 -23.82 11.82
N VAL A 72 16.89 -25.01 12.27
CA VAL A 72 16.19 -26.25 11.96
C VAL A 72 15.70 -26.87 13.26
N LEU A 73 14.42 -27.18 13.33
CA LEU A 73 13.80 -27.90 14.43
C LEU A 73 13.33 -29.27 13.94
N HIS A 74 13.97 -30.32 14.43
CA HIS A 74 13.62 -31.71 14.13
C HIS A 74 12.67 -32.26 15.21
N GLY A 75 11.53 -32.79 14.78
CA GLY A 75 10.59 -33.53 15.61
C GLY A 75 10.77 -35.03 15.44
N TYR A 76 10.81 -35.74 16.57
CA TYR A 76 10.96 -37.19 16.62
C TYR A 76 9.85 -37.81 17.48
N ASP A 77 9.39 -38.99 17.08
CA ASP A 77 8.54 -39.84 17.89
C ASP A 77 9.25 -41.16 18.21
N PRO A 78 8.98 -41.74 19.40
CA PRO A 78 9.51 -43.05 19.74
C PRO A 78 8.97 -44.10 18.77
N TYR A 79 9.88 -44.87 18.17
CA TYR A 79 9.57 -45.97 17.27
C TYR A 79 10.27 -47.22 17.78
N TRP A 80 9.54 -48.13 18.41
CA TRP A 80 10.10 -49.31 19.08
C TRP A 80 11.11 -48.95 20.19
N PHE A 81 11.42 -49.89 21.08
CA PHE A 81 11.91 -49.61 22.46
C PHE A 81 13.13 -48.68 22.60
N PHE A 82 13.94 -48.44 21.55
CA PHE A 82 15.11 -47.55 21.58
C PHE A 82 15.27 -46.63 20.36
N TRP A 83 14.44 -46.75 19.32
CA TRP A 83 14.67 -46.02 18.08
C TRP A 83 13.76 -44.80 18.01
N ARG A 84 14.24 -43.73 17.38
CA ARG A 84 13.48 -42.49 17.18
C ARG A 84 13.28 -42.31 15.69
N ARG A 85 12.03 -42.20 15.26
CA ARG A 85 11.69 -41.87 13.88
C ARG A 85 11.46 -40.37 13.80
N ARG A 86 12.09 -39.71 12.83
CA ARG A 86 11.79 -38.31 12.53
C ARG A 86 10.39 -38.20 11.93
N THR A 87 9.55 -37.35 12.51
CA THR A 87 8.13 -37.21 12.11
C THR A 87 7.80 -35.83 11.55
N GLY A 88 8.67 -34.85 11.74
CA GLY A 88 8.56 -33.54 11.09
C GLY A 88 9.85 -32.73 11.17
N VAL A 89 9.96 -31.75 10.29
CA VAL A 89 11.03 -30.75 10.30
C VAL A 89 10.41 -29.37 10.11
N ALA A 90 10.77 -28.41 10.96
CA ALA A 90 10.50 -27.00 10.73
C ALA A 90 11.80 -26.27 10.47
N VAL A 91 11.85 -25.45 9.42
CA VAL A 91 13.04 -24.71 8.99
C VAL A 91 12.70 -23.23 8.91
N ALA A 92 13.52 -22.39 9.50
CA ALA A 92 13.54 -20.96 9.25
C ALA A 92 14.91 -20.61 8.67
N SER A 93 14.96 -20.14 7.42
CA SER A 93 16.21 -19.87 6.71
C SER A 93 16.20 -18.45 6.16
N ILE A 94 17.37 -17.83 6.15
CA ILE A 94 17.62 -16.60 5.41
C ILE A 94 18.18 -16.93 4.03
N LEU A 95 17.71 -16.22 3.00
CA LEU A 95 18.21 -16.30 1.64
C LEU A 95 18.51 -14.89 1.14
N ALA A 96 19.80 -14.54 1.14
CA ALA A 96 20.30 -13.27 0.64
C ALA A 96 21.36 -13.50 -0.46
N PRO A 97 21.44 -12.64 -1.50
CA PRO A 97 22.45 -12.75 -2.56
C PRO A 97 23.80 -12.26 -2.03
N LEU A 98 24.54 -13.16 -1.37
CA LEU A 98 25.78 -12.82 -0.64
C LEU A 98 26.83 -12.11 -1.52
N ASP A 99 26.90 -12.48 -2.79
CA ASP A 99 27.81 -11.93 -3.79
C ASP A 99 27.56 -10.45 -4.09
N GLU A 100 26.33 -9.96 -3.93
CA GLU A 100 25.98 -8.56 -4.20
C GLU A 100 26.31 -7.63 -3.02
N TYR A 101 26.35 -8.17 -1.80
CA TYR A 101 26.80 -7.40 -0.63
C TYR A 101 28.31 -7.14 -0.63
N LEU A 102 29.07 -7.90 -1.43
CA LEU A 102 30.52 -7.81 -1.60
C LEU A 102 30.95 -6.84 -2.71
N ALA A 103 30.16 -5.80 -2.99
CA ALA A 103 30.50 -4.79 -3.98
C ALA A 103 31.77 -3.99 -3.59
N PRO A 104 32.64 -3.62 -4.56
CA PRO A 104 33.86 -2.87 -4.27
C PRO A 104 33.56 -1.53 -3.59
N LYS A 105 34.46 -1.10 -2.70
CA LYS A 105 34.28 0.10 -1.86
C LYS A 105 34.08 1.38 -2.68
N ASP A 106 34.63 1.44 -3.88
CA ASP A 106 34.71 2.64 -4.72
C ASP A 106 33.63 2.71 -5.82
N GLY A 107 32.71 1.74 -5.88
CA GLY A 107 31.62 1.72 -6.87
C GLY A 107 30.30 2.32 -6.34
N PRO A 108 29.41 2.81 -7.23
CA PRO A 108 28.05 3.15 -6.85
C PRO A 108 27.36 1.92 -6.25
N ARG A 109 26.90 2.06 -5.01
CA ARG A 109 26.25 0.96 -4.28
C ARG A 109 24.83 0.78 -4.79
N ALA A 110 24.65 -0.14 -5.72
CA ALA A 110 23.33 -0.62 -6.10
C ALA A 110 22.69 -1.38 -4.92
N ALA A 111 21.38 -1.23 -4.75
CA ALA A 111 20.63 -2.11 -3.86
C ALA A 111 20.72 -3.55 -4.41
N PRO A 112 20.91 -4.57 -3.54
CA PRO A 112 20.92 -5.95 -4.01
C PRO A 112 19.56 -6.32 -4.61
N ARG A 113 19.58 -7.19 -5.63
CA ARG A 113 18.37 -7.63 -6.31
C ARG A 113 17.50 -8.51 -5.40
N SER A 114 16.22 -8.53 -5.74
CA SER A 114 15.27 -9.47 -5.15
C SER A 114 15.54 -10.89 -5.64
N ILE A 115 15.28 -11.87 -4.78
CA ILE A 115 15.54 -13.29 -5.06
C ILE A 115 14.58 -13.81 -6.13
N GLY A 116 15.15 -14.41 -7.18
CA GLY A 116 14.38 -15.04 -8.27
C GLY A 116 13.88 -16.45 -7.94
N LEU A 117 12.99 -16.99 -8.78
CA LEU A 117 12.39 -18.32 -8.59
C LEU A 117 13.43 -19.45 -8.61
N VAL A 118 14.40 -19.39 -9.53
CA VAL A 118 15.45 -20.43 -9.66
C VAL A 118 16.28 -20.54 -8.39
N GLU A 119 16.74 -19.41 -7.85
CA GLU A 119 17.52 -19.35 -6.61
C GLU A 119 16.71 -19.83 -5.41
N LEU A 120 15.42 -19.48 -5.34
CA LEU A 120 14.52 -19.97 -4.31
C LEU A 120 14.37 -21.49 -4.36
N VAL A 121 14.12 -22.06 -5.55
CA VAL A 121 13.97 -23.51 -5.72
C VAL A 121 15.25 -24.26 -5.34
N ASP A 122 16.39 -23.77 -5.79
CA ASP A 122 17.69 -24.36 -5.46
C ASP A 122 17.97 -24.31 -3.95
N HIS A 123 17.63 -23.19 -3.31
CA HIS A 123 17.75 -23.04 -1.87
C HIS A 123 16.85 -24.02 -1.11
N VAL A 124 15.57 -24.09 -1.47
CA VAL A 124 14.61 -25.00 -0.84
C VAL A 124 15.05 -26.46 -0.99
N LYS A 125 15.54 -26.86 -2.16
CA LYS A 125 16.08 -28.22 -2.40
C LYS A 125 17.22 -28.57 -1.45
N ARG A 126 18.11 -27.63 -1.14
CA ARG A 126 19.22 -27.84 -0.17
C ARG A 126 18.77 -27.97 1.27
N LEU A 127 17.58 -27.45 1.61
CA LEU A 127 17.02 -27.55 2.97
C LEU A 127 16.34 -28.90 3.22
N ILE A 128 15.97 -29.64 2.17
CA ILE A 128 15.31 -30.94 2.27
C ILE A 128 16.36 -32.02 2.49
N VAL A 129 16.38 -32.57 3.69
CA VAL A 129 17.28 -33.70 4.01
C VAL A 129 16.64 -35.06 3.67
N ASP A 130 15.31 -35.12 3.63
CA ASP A 130 14.54 -36.36 3.41
C ASP A 130 13.13 -36.07 2.91
N GLU A 131 12.87 -36.42 1.66
CA GLU A 131 11.60 -36.18 0.96
C GLU A 131 10.40 -36.88 1.61
N LYS A 132 10.63 -37.91 2.43
CA LYS A 132 9.54 -38.66 3.09
C LYS A 132 9.04 -37.99 4.37
N THR A 133 9.81 -37.09 4.95
CA THR A 133 9.43 -36.39 6.18
C THR A 133 8.69 -35.09 5.84
N PRO A 134 7.57 -34.75 6.49
CA PRO A 134 6.93 -33.45 6.32
C PRO A 134 7.82 -32.28 6.76
N HIS A 135 8.00 -31.30 5.88
CA HIS A 135 8.78 -30.08 6.11
C HIS A 135 7.87 -28.85 6.12
N VAL A 136 8.05 -28.00 7.13
CA VAL A 136 7.48 -26.65 7.19
C VAL A 136 8.63 -25.66 7.06
N ILE A 137 8.74 -24.99 5.92
CA ILE A 137 9.90 -24.16 5.57
C ILE A 137 9.46 -22.70 5.46
N GLY A 138 10.07 -21.83 6.27
CA GLY A 138 9.99 -20.38 6.13
C GLY A 138 11.29 -19.84 5.56
N VAL A 139 11.23 -19.20 4.39
CA VAL A 139 12.39 -18.56 3.75
C VAL A 139 12.23 -17.05 3.84
N CYS A 140 13.11 -16.38 4.57
CA CYS A 140 13.14 -14.94 4.67
C CYS A 140 14.20 -14.35 3.74
N SER A 141 13.80 -13.41 2.88
CA SER A 141 14.73 -12.64 2.04
C SER A 141 14.79 -11.19 2.53
N PRO A 142 15.97 -10.70 2.97
CA PRO A 142 16.13 -9.29 3.32
C PRO A 142 15.92 -8.31 2.16
N THR A 143 16.06 -8.76 0.92
CA THR A 143 15.89 -7.95 -0.32
C THR A 143 14.56 -8.22 -1.01
N GLY A 144 13.71 -9.06 -0.41
CA GLY A 144 12.47 -9.53 -1.01
C GLY A 144 12.67 -10.56 -2.11
N PHE A 145 11.56 -10.91 -2.75
CA PHE A 145 11.44 -11.88 -3.83
C PHE A 145 10.86 -11.20 -5.07
N THR A 146 11.16 -11.76 -6.25
CA THR A 146 10.49 -11.33 -7.48
C THR A 146 9.02 -11.76 -7.49
N GLU A 147 8.17 -11.08 -8.27
CA GLU A 147 6.76 -11.47 -8.42
C GLU A 147 6.60 -12.89 -8.98
N GLU A 148 7.53 -13.34 -9.83
CA GLU A 148 7.57 -14.73 -10.30
C GLU A 148 7.75 -15.72 -9.14
N ALA A 149 8.67 -15.43 -8.21
CA ALA A 149 8.90 -16.26 -7.03
C ALA A 149 7.71 -16.25 -6.05
N LYS A 150 7.04 -15.10 -5.88
CA LYS A 150 5.85 -14.97 -5.01
C LYS A 150 4.63 -15.71 -5.55
N ASN A 151 4.45 -15.70 -6.87
CA ASN A 151 3.29 -16.31 -7.53
C ASN A 151 3.54 -17.77 -7.95
N ALA A 152 4.76 -18.28 -7.77
CA ALA A 152 5.11 -19.64 -8.12
C ALA A 152 4.27 -20.64 -7.31
N ARG A 153 3.69 -21.63 -8.00
CA ARG A 153 3.05 -22.78 -7.36
C ARG A 153 4.05 -23.91 -7.24
N LEU A 154 4.95 -23.82 -6.26
CA LEU A 154 5.92 -24.87 -5.97
C LEU A 154 5.21 -26.03 -5.24
N ASP A 155 4.66 -26.95 -6.01
CA ASP A 155 4.09 -28.19 -5.48
C ASP A 155 5.20 -29.21 -5.21
N LEU A 156 5.75 -29.15 -4.00
CA LEU A 156 6.77 -30.08 -3.53
C LEU A 156 6.12 -31.05 -2.53
N PRO A 157 6.25 -32.37 -2.74
CA PRO A 157 5.57 -33.34 -1.88
C PRO A 157 6.10 -33.24 -0.45
N ASN A 158 5.17 -33.25 0.53
CA ASN A 158 5.47 -33.14 1.95
C ASN A 158 6.13 -31.81 2.37
N ILE A 159 6.00 -30.74 1.59
CA ILE A 159 6.58 -29.43 1.93
C ILE A 159 5.49 -28.35 1.98
N SER A 160 5.47 -27.62 3.09
CA SER A 160 4.74 -26.35 3.22
C SER A 160 5.75 -25.21 3.22
N LEU A 161 5.74 -24.40 2.18
CA LEU A 161 6.67 -23.29 2.00
C LEU A 161 5.98 -21.95 2.25
N VAL A 162 6.62 -21.09 3.04
CA VAL A 162 6.20 -19.71 3.29
C VAL A 162 7.37 -18.80 3.00
N LEU A 163 7.15 -17.77 2.19
CA LEU A 163 8.12 -16.70 1.97
C LEU A 163 7.87 -15.57 2.95
N ILE A 164 8.95 -14.98 3.45
CA ILE A 164 8.91 -13.90 4.42
C ILE A 164 9.71 -12.72 3.87
N GLU A 165 9.07 -11.55 3.82
CA GLU A 165 9.71 -10.29 3.42
C GLU A 165 9.62 -9.28 4.56
N PRO A 166 10.74 -8.61 4.92
CA PRO A 166 10.67 -7.45 5.80
C PRO A 166 9.97 -6.31 5.05
N ARG A 167 9.13 -5.56 5.78
CA ARG A 167 8.51 -4.35 5.26
C ARG A 167 9.32 -3.12 5.69
N ASP A 168 9.14 -2.02 4.96
CA ASP A 168 9.80 -0.76 5.29
C ASP A 168 9.27 -0.12 6.58
N ASP A 169 8.05 -0.46 6.99
CA ASP A 169 7.44 -0.05 8.27
C ASP A 169 7.90 -0.90 9.47
N GLY A 170 8.86 -1.81 9.28
CA GLY A 170 9.38 -2.71 10.31
C GLY A 170 8.51 -3.94 10.59
N GLY A 171 7.41 -4.12 9.84
CA GLY A 171 6.60 -5.33 9.85
C GLY A 171 7.19 -6.46 9.00
N TRP A 172 6.46 -7.57 8.92
CA TRP A 172 6.79 -8.71 8.06
C TRP A 172 5.61 -9.02 7.15
N THR A 173 5.89 -9.43 5.91
CA THR A 173 4.89 -10.00 5.00
C THR A 173 5.15 -11.49 4.88
N THR A 174 4.13 -12.31 5.12
CA THR A 174 4.16 -13.76 4.90
C THR A 174 3.37 -14.13 3.66
N ILE A 175 3.98 -14.87 2.74
CA ILE A 175 3.38 -15.27 1.47
C ILE A 175 3.37 -16.81 1.42
N PRO A 176 2.21 -17.48 1.44
CA PRO A 176 2.15 -18.92 1.28
C PRO A 176 2.52 -19.30 -0.17
N VAL A 177 3.33 -20.35 -0.31
CA VAL A 177 3.69 -20.91 -1.62
C VAL A 177 3.08 -22.30 -1.74
N GLY A 178 2.08 -22.42 -2.61
CA GLY A 178 1.31 -23.65 -2.80
C GLY A 178 0.19 -23.87 -1.77
N ASP A 179 -0.63 -24.88 -2.04
CA ASP A 179 -1.85 -25.17 -1.26
C ASP A 179 -1.57 -25.82 0.10
N SER A 180 -0.35 -26.33 0.30
CA SER A 180 0.09 -26.98 1.54
C SER A 180 0.40 -25.98 2.67
N ALA A 181 0.56 -24.70 2.36
CA ALA A 181 0.85 -23.63 3.31
C ALA A 181 -0.44 -22.96 3.79
N ASP A 182 -1.13 -23.61 4.73
CA ASP A 182 -2.37 -23.06 5.30
C ASP A 182 -2.13 -21.83 6.20
N ALA A 183 -3.21 -21.12 6.55
CA ALA A 183 -3.13 -19.93 7.40
C ALA A 183 -2.51 -20.18 8.79
N ARG A 184 -2.53 -21.41 9.31
CA ARG A 184 -1.93 -21.75 10.61
C ARG A 184 -0.41 -21.84 10.48
N ILE A 185 0.07 -22.38 9.36
CA ILE A 185 1.50 -22.41 9.02
C ILE A 185 2.01 -20.99 8.75
N CYS A 186 1.26 -20.16 8.02
CA CYS A 186 1.64 -18.75 7.83
C CYS A 186 1.79 -18.02 9.17
N ARG A 187 0.87 -18.23 10.12
CA ARG A 187 0.97 -17.66 11.48
C ARG A 187 2.20 -18.12 12.27
N LEU A 188 2.77 -19.28 11.95
CA LEU A 188 4.05 -19.72 12.55
C LEU A 188 5.19 -18.76 12.18
N PHE A 189 5.12 -18.16 11.00
CA PHE A 189 6.09 -17.21 10.46
C PHE A 189 5.60 -15.76 10.51
N ASP A 190 4.45 -15.49 11.15
CA ASP A 190 4.05 -14.13 11.53
C ASP A 190 4.80 -13.75 12.81
N LEU A 191 5.99 -13.18 12.61
CA LEU A 191 6.94 -12.92 13.69
C LEU A 191 6.64 -11.62 14.46
N GLU A 192 5.63 -10.88 14.03
CA GLU A 192 5.21 -9.67 14.68
C GLU A 192 4.21 -9.98 15.81
N GLY A 193 4.67 -9.91 17.06
CA GLY A 193 3.76 -10.05 18.20
C GLY A 193 2.75 -8.90 18.29
N GLU A 194 1.59 -9.15 18.89
CA GLU A 194 0.51 -8.15 19.02
C GLU A 194 1.02 -6.80 19.59
N ALA A 195 1.91 -6.82 20.59
CA ALA A 195 2.46 -5.60 21.18
C ALA A 195 3.28 -4.75 20.18
N ARG A 196 4.00 -5.40 19.26
CA ARG A 196 4.77 -4.73 18.20
C ARG A 196 3.81 -4.11 17.18
N GLN A 197 2.81 -4.87 16.76
CA GLN A 197 1.77 -4.40 15.85
C GLN A 197 1.05 -3.18 16.42
N LEU A 198 0.65 -3.22 17.70
CA LEU A 198 0.05 -2.06 18.38
C LEU A 198 0.99 -0.85 18.42
N THR A 199 2.28 -1.06 18.68
CA THR A 199 3.28 0.02 18.69
C THR A 199 3.42 0.65 17.30
N ARG A 200 3.50 -0.18 16.25
CA ARG A 200 3.55 0.26 14.85
C ARG A 200 2.29 1.03 14.43
N ILE A 201 1.12 0.54 14.81
CA ILE A 201 -0.15 1.24 14.54
C ILE A 201 -0.16 2.62 15.21
N ARG A 202 0.24 2.72 16.48
CA ARG A 202 0.31 4.01 17.20
C ARG A 202 1.31 4.97 16.56
N GLN A 203 2.50 4.47 16.20
CA GLN A 203 3.50 5.28 15.50
C GLN A 203 2.93 5.82 14.18
N ARG A 204 2.23 4.97 13.41
CA ARG A 204 1.61 5.40 12.15
C ARG A 204 0.51 6.44 12.35
N ILE A 205 -0.30 6.30 13.39
CA ILE A 205 -1.32 7.31 13.76
C ILE A 205 -0.64 8.64 14.13
N GLN A 206 0.48 8.58 14.86
CA GLN A 206 1.25 9.77 15.24
C GLN A 206 1.90 10.46 14.04
N GLU A 207 2.47 9.70 13.09
CA GLU A 207 2.99 10.24 11.83
C GLU A 207 1.90 10.94 11.00
N ARG A 208 0.66 10.45 11.07
CA ARG A 208 -0.52 11.02 10.40
C ARG A 208 -1.32 11.95 11.30
N SER A 209 -0.71 12.54 12.34
CA SER A 209 -1.43 13.42 13.28
C SER A 209 -2.05 14.65 12.61
N GLY A 210 -1.49 15.11 11.49
CA GLY A 210 -2.06 16.21 10.71
C GLY A 210 -3.43 15.88 10.12
N GLU A 211 -3.67 14.63 9.73
CA GLU A 211 -4.94 14.19 9.17
C GLU A 211 -6.03 14.06 10.23
N LEU A 212 -5.65 13.77 11.48
CA LEU A 212 -6.58 13.75 12.61
C LEU A 212 -7.23 15.11 12.85
N LEU A 213 -6.57 16.21 12.43
CA LEU A 213 -7.09 17.57 12.51
C LEU A 213 -8.03 17.94 11.37
N THR A 214 -8.04 17.24 10.23
CA THR A 214 -8.81 17.63 9.04
C THR A 214 -9.92 16.64 8.72
N GLY A 215 -9.64 15.34 8.71
CA GLY A 215 -10.55 14.30 8.25
C GLY A 215 -10.66 13.06 9.13
N GLY A 216 -9.78 12.91 10.12
CA GLY A 216 -9.70 11.69 10.93
C GLY A 216 -9.07 10.52 10.18
N LEU A 217 -8.81 9.43 10.91
CA LEU A 217 -8.23 8.20 10.40
C LEU A 217 -9.23 7.05 10.55
N SER A 218 -9.49 6.35 9.45
CA SER A 218 -10.31 5.13 9.43
C SER A 218 -9.51 3.92 9.87
N ALA A 219 -10.09 3.12 10.77
CA ALA A 219 -9.52 1.84 11.18
C ALA A 219 -9.39 0.86 10.01
N THR A 220 -10.31 0.88 9.03
CA THR A 220 -10.26 0.00 7.85
C THR A 220 -9.12 0.41 6.93
N SER A 221 -9.01 1.70 6.60
CA SER A 221 -7.95 2.21 5.73
C SER A 221 -6.56 1.94 6.34
N LEU A 222 -6.41 2.21 7.65
CA LEU A 222 -5.15 1.97 8.34
C LEU A 222 -4.83 0.47 8.48
N ALA A 223 -5.84 -0.40 8.62
CA ALA A 223 -5.66 -1.84 8.64
C ALA A 223 -5.19 -2.40 7.29
N GLU A 224 -5.75 -1.92 6.19
CA GLU A 224 -5.35 -2.29 4.83
C GLU A 224 -3.92 -1.83 4.54
N GLU A 225 -3.59 -0.57 4.86
CA GLU A 225 -2.26 0.01 4.68
C GLU A 225 -1.19 -0.77 5.46
N LEU A 226 -1.42 -1.00 6.76
CA LEU A 226 -0.49 -1.70 7.63
C LEU A 226 -0.56 -3.23 7.49
N ARG A 227 -1.49 -3.75 6.66
CA ARG A 227 -1.84 -5.18 6.53
C ARG A 227 -1.99 -5.89 7.88
N VAL A 228 -2.67 -5.23 8.81
CA VAL A 228 -2.94 -5.76 10.15
C VAL A 228 -4.44 -6.03 10.31
N PRO A 229 -4.85 -7.00 11.13
CA PRO A 229 -6.24 -7.19 11.48
C PRO A 229 -6.90 -5.91 11.99
N ARG A 230 -8.04 -5.54 11.39
CA ARG A 230 -8.82 -4.34 11.74
C ARG A 230 -9.10 -4.20 13.24
N ARG A 231 -9.42 -5.31 13.94
CA ARG A 231 -9.67 -5.33 15.39
C ARG A 231 -8.49 -4.81 16.22
N MET A 232 -7.25 -5.03 15.77
CA MET A 232 -6.08 -4.51 16.49
C MET A 232 -5.92 -3.01 16.29
N VAL A 233 -6.27 -2.51 15.10
CA VAL A 233 -6.28 -1.07 14.84
C VAL A 233 -7.33 -0.38 15.71
N GLU A 234 -8.54 -0.93 15.77
CA GLU A 234 -9.61 -0.43 16.65
C GLU A 234 -9.15 -0.38 18.11
N ARG A 235 -8.54 -1.46 18.61
CA ARG A 235 -7.97 -1.51 19.96
C ARG A 235 -6.86 -0.48 20.18
N ALA A 236 -5.99 -0.26 19.19
CA ALA A 236 -4.94 0.74 19.28
C ALA A 236 -5.52 2.17 19.33
N MET A 237 -6.52 2.45 18.48
CA MET A 237 -7.24 3.72 18.45
C MET A 237 -7.99 3.98 19.76
N GLU A 238 -8.63 2.96 20.35
CA GLU A 238 -9.26 3.03 21.68
C GLU A 238 -8.26 3.37 22.78
N GLN A 239 -7.10 2.73 22.76
CA GLN A 239 -6.04 3.02 23.73
C GLN A 239 -5.49 4.45 23.58
N MET A 240 -5.38 4.95 22.35
CA MET A 240 -4.97 6.33 22.11
C MET A 240 -6.03 7.34 22.55
N ALA A 241 -7.30 7.10 22.24
CA ALA A 241 -8.41 7.94 22.70
C ALA A 241 -8.60 7.93 24.23
N ALA A 242 -8.21 6.84 24.90
CA ALA A 242 -8.19 6.78 26.36
C ALA A 242 -6.99 7.54 26.97
N ALA A 243 -5.85 7.60 26.25
CA ALA A 243 -4.64 8.25 26.73
C ALA A 243 -4.61 9.77 26.46
N ASP A 244 -5.26 10.23 25.39
CA ASP A 244 -5.29 11.64 24.98
C ASP A 244 -6.76 12.15 24.97
N PRO A 245 -7.13 13.13 25.82
CA PRO A 245 -8.51 13.63 25.93
C PRO A 245 -9.02 14.37 24.68
N GLU A 246 -8.11 14.80 23.79
CA GLU A 246 -8.43 15.42 22.51
C GLU A 246 -8.77 14.37 21.44
N MET A 247 -8.33 13.13 21.62
CA MET A 247 -8.57 12.05 20.67
C MET A 247 -9.94 11.41 20.92
N ARG A 248 -10.74 11.31 19.85
CA ARG A 248 -12.12 10.81 19.91
C ARG A 248 -12.34 9.70 18.91
N LEU A 249 -13.17 8.74 19.31
CA LEU A 249 -13.65 7.67 18.44
C LEU A 249 -15.10 7.88 18.04
N SER A 250 -15.37 7.72 16.76
CA SER A 250 -16.72 7.57 16.22
C SER A 250 -16.88 6.18 15.60
N GLY A 251 -17.98 5.52 15.93
CA GLY A 251 -18.31 4.17 15.47
C GLY A 251 -19.54 4.15 14.56
N ARG A 252 -19.55 4.96 13.50
CA ARG A 252 -20.72 5.06 12.60
C ARG A 252 -20.60 4.11 11.41
N LEU A 253 -21.74 3.58 10.97
CA LEU A 253 -21.84 2.72 9.77
C LEU A 253 -20.92 1.48 9.80
N GLY A 254 -20.67 0.94 10.99
CA GLY A 254 -19.80 -0.22 11.16
C GLY A 254 -18.32 0.07 10.92
N GLU A 255 -17.89 1.32 11.05
CA GLU A 255 -16.51 1.74 10.94
C GLU A 255 -16.08 2.60 12.12
N VAL A 256 -14.84 2.38 12.58
CA VAL A 256 -14.22 3.15 13.66
C VAL A 256 -13.33 4.23 13.04
N LEU A 257 -13.59 5.48 13.42
CA LEU A 257 -12.84 6.66 13.01
C LEU A 257 -12.22 7.32 14.24
N LEU A 258 -10.90 7.52 14.19
CA LEU A 258 -10.16 8.32 15.16
C LEU A 258 -9.99 9.74 14.63
N PHE A 259 -10.36 10.74 15.41
CA PHE A 259 -10.20 12.15 15.04
C PHE A 259 -9.86 13.00 16.26
N ARG A 260 -9.30 14.18 16.02
CA ARG A 260 -8.99 15.14 17.09
C ARG A 260 -10.14 16.13 17.27
N GLY A 261 -10.58 16.31 18.51
CA GLY A 261 -11.63 17.25 18.91
C GLY A 261 -11.21 18.08 20.13
N ALA A 262 -12.08 19.00 20.56
CA ALA A 262 -11.80 19.81 21.74
C ALA A 262 -11.86 18.96 23.03
N PRO A 263 -10.98 19.22 24.01
CA PRO A 263 -10.96 18.48 25.26
C PRO A 263 -12.28 18.68 26.02
N VAL A 264 -13.03 17.60 26.23
CA VAL A 264 -14.20 17.58 27.13
C VAL A 264 -13.83 16.78 28.36
N ALA A 265 -14.13 17.31 29.55
CA ALA A 265 -14.15 16.49 30.76
C ALA A 265 -15.07 15.29 30.52
N THR A 266 -14.57 14.08 30.80
CA THR A 266 -15.20 12.82 30.44
C THR A 266 -16.49 12.62 31.26
N GLU A 267 -17.60 13.22 30.84
CA GLU A 267 -18.92 12.91 31.41
C GLU A 267 -19.41 11.56 30.86
N GLU A 268 -19.87 10.71 31.77
CA GLU A 268 -20.31 9.33 31.48
C GLU A 268 -21.33 9.28 30.33
N LYS A 269 -21.04 8.44 29.34
CA LYS A 269 -21.85 8.26 28.13
C LYS A 269 -23.20 7.62 28.46
N ALA A 270 -24.19 8.41 28.84
CA ALA A 270 -25.58 8.00 28.77
C ALA A 270 -25.99 7.79 27.30
N GLN A 271 -26.51 6.60 26.98
CA GLN A 271 -27.00 6.22 25.65
C GLN A 271 -28.26 7.05 25.29
N MET A 272 -28.08 8.26 24.78
CA MET A 272 -29.17 9.07 24.20
C MET A 272 -29.15 9.00 22.67
N SER A 273 -30.34 9.00 22.09
CA SER A 273 -30.57 9.10 20.64
C SER A 273 -29.91 10.36 20.05
N MET A 274 -29.30 10.23 18.88
CA MET A 274 -28.54 11.29 18.21
C MET A 274 -29.40 12.49 17.81
N ILE A 275 -30.67 12.26 17.45
CA ILE A 275 -31.59 13.35 17.08
C ILE A 275 -31.87 14.24 18.29
N ASP A 276 -32.08 13.63 19.46
CA ASP A 276 -32.26 14.36 20.71
C ASP A 276 -30.96 15.04 21.12
N ARG A 277 -29.80 14.43 20.85
CA ARG A 277 -28.50 15.04 21.13
C ARG A 277 -28.26 16.29 20.29
N ILE A 278 -28.53 16.25 18.98
CA ILE A 278 -28.38 17.42 18.10
C ILE A 278 -29.35 18.53 18.51
N ARG A 279 -30.63 18.20 18.73
CA ARG A 279 -31.64 19.19 19.13
C ARG A 279 -31.31 19.85 20.46
N ARG A 280 -30.81 19.07 21.42
CA ARG A 280 -30.41 19.56 22.75
C ARG A 280 -29.15 20.41 22.68
N LEU A 281 -28.18 20.04 21.83
CA LEU A 281 -26.94 20.78 21.60
C LEU A 281 -27.19 22.19 21.04
N PHE A 282 -28.22 22.39 20.21
CA PHE A 282 -28.56 23.72 19.71
C PHE A 282 -29.43 24.54 20.67
N SER A 283 -30.06 23.90 21.67
CA SER A 283 -30.87 24.59 22.68
C SER A 283 -30.12 24.99 23.96
N SER A 284 -28.98 24.38 24.27
CA SER A 284 -28.19 24.74 25.46
C SER A 284 -27.13 25.80 25.14
N GLU A 285 -27.33 26.99 25.71
CA GLU A 285 -26.32 28.05 25.80
C GLU A 285 -25.17 27.55 26.71
N GLY A 286 -23.91 27.63 26.24
CA GLY A 286 -22.73 27.17 27.00
C GLY A 286 -22.15 25.78 26.62
N ASP A 287 -22.75 25.04 25.68
CA ASP A 287 -22.24 23.71 25.24
C ASP A 287 -21.33 23.77 23.98
N GLU A 288 -20.52 24.83 23.84
CA GLU A 288 -19.67 25.07 22.66
C GLU A 288 -18.70 23.92 22.37
N ILE A 289 -18.09 23.34 23.42
CA ILE A 289 -17.14 22.22 23.28
C ILE A 289 -17.84 20.98 22.71
N LYS A 290 -19.09 20.72 23.12
CA LYS A 290 -19.85 19.59 22.58
C LYS A 290 -20.26 19.83 21.12
N LYS A 291 -20.61 21.08 20.76
CA LYS A 291 -20.86 21.49 19.37
C LYS A 291 -19.61 21.32 18.48
N LEU A 292 -18.46 21.80 18.95
CA LEU A 292 -17.18 21.69 18.25
C LEU A 292 -16.83 20.22 17.98
N ASN A 293 -17.02 19.35 18.98
CA ASN A 293 -16.80 17.91 18.82
C ASN A 293 -17.77 17.25 17.84
N ALA A 294 -19.06 17.59 17.89
CA ALA A 294 -20.05 17.08 16.95
C ALA A 294 -19.77 17.52 15.50
N LEU A 295 -19.32 18.77 15.31
CA LEU A 295 -18.92 19.29 14.00
C LEU A 295 -17.61 18.67 13.51
N SER A 296 -16.64 18.46 14.40
CA SER A 296 -15.38 17.79 14.06
C SER A 296 -15.61 16.34 13.63
N GLU A 297 -16.50 15.63 14.34
CA GLU A 297 -16.96 14.29 13.95
C GLU A 297 -17.63 14.31 12.56
N ARG A 298 -18.55 15.26 12.33
CA ARG A 298 -19.24 15.41 11.04
C ARG A 298 -18.26 15.69 9.91
N ARG A 299 -17.28 16.58 10.13
CA ARG A 299 -16.24 16.91 9.15
C ARG A 299 -15.41 15.67 8.81
N ALA A 300 -15.00 14.91 9.82
CA ALA A 300 -14.24 13.68 9.62
C ALA A 300 -15.01 12.67 8.75
N LEU A 301 -16.30 12.47 9.04
CA LEU A 301 -17.17 11.61 8.23
C LEU A 301 -17.32 12.08 6.78
N LEU A 302 -17.46 13.39 6.56
CA LEU A 302 -17.58 13.97 5.21
C LEU A 302 -16.28 13.82 4.43
N ALA A 303 -15.14 14.12 5.06
CA ALA A 303 -13.81 13.98 4.46
C ALA A 303 -13.56 12.53 4.04
N GLN A 304 -13.87 11.59 4.92
CA GLN A 304 -13.71 10.18 4.62
C GLN A 304 -14.61 9.71 3.47
N ARG A 305 -15.88 10.16 3.44
CA ARG A 305 -16.79 9.85 2.33
C ARG A 305 -16.26 10.40 1.01
N ARG A 306 -15.74 11.62 1.01
CA ARG A 306 -15.09 12.24 -0.15
C ARG A 306 -13.89 11.42 -0.62
N ASP A 307 -13.03 10.99 0.29
CA ASP A 307 -11.83 10.21 -0.05
C ASP A 307 -12.19 8.84 -0.65
N ARG A 308 -13.29 8.20 -0.18
CA ARG A 308 -13.83 6.99 -0.84
C ARG A 308 -14.27 7.26 -2.27
N ILE A 309 -15.00 8.34 -2.50
CA ILE A 309 -15.46 8.73 -3.84
C ILE A 309 -14.26 8.96 -4.76
N TYR A 310 -13.21 9.64 -4.31
CA TYR A 310 -11.99 9.79 -5.11
C TYR A 310 -11.30 8.46 -5.43
N ASN A 311 -11.24 7.53 -4.47
CA ASN A 311 -10.70 6.19 -4.74
C ASN A 311 -11.53 5.42 -5.76
N ASP A 312 -12.86 5.58 -5.75
CA ASP A 312 -13.75 4.93 -6.71
C ASP A 312 -13.66 5.58 -8.10
N ILE A 313 -13.55 6.92 -8.17
CA ILE A 313 -13.23 7.66 -9.41
C ILE A 313 -11.93 7.12 -10.03
N ALA A 314 -10.84 7.02 -9.25
CA ALA A 314 -9.57 6.52 -9.76
C ALA A 314 -9.63 5.08 -10.29
N LYS A 315 -10.50 4.22 -9.71
CA LYS A 315 -10.74 2.87 -10.23
C LYS A 315 -11.55 2.90 -11.53
N MET A 316 -12.52 3.80 -11.65
CA MET A 316 -13.30 3.96 -12.88
C MET A 316 -12.46 4.55 -14.01
N GLU A 317 -11.58 5.52 -13.74
CA GLU A 317 -10.64 6.08 -14.72
C GLU A 317 -9.68 5.01 -15.28
N LYS A 318 -9.18 4.11 -14.42
CA LYS A 318 -8.37 2.96 -14.89
C LYS A 318 -9.16 2.05 -15.82
N ARG A 319 -10.42 1.73 -15.48
CA ARG A 319 -11.30 0.91 -16.34
C ARG A 319 -11.66 1.62 -17.64
N GLU A 320 -11.84 2.93 -17.60
CA GLU A 320 -12.02 3.76 -18.79
C GLU A 320 -10.80 3.64 -19.72
N ALA A 321 -9.58 3.75 -19.18
CA ALA A 321 -8.36 3.55 -19.96
C ALA A 321 -8.29 2.14 -20.59
N ASP A 322 -8.63 1.10 -19.84
CA ASP A 322 -8.65 -0.28 -20.34
C ASP A 322 -9.71 -0.48 -21.46
N LEU A 323 -10.92 0.07 -21.30
CA LEU A 323 -11.98 0.00 -22.30
C LEU A 323 -11.61 0.76 -23.57
N LEU A 324 -10.92 1.88 -23.43
CA LEU A 324 -10.42 2.68 -24.53
C LEU A 324 -9.31 1.95 -25.30
N GLU A 325 -8.39 1.27 -24.61
CA GLU A 325 -7.38 0.41 -25.25
C GLU A 325 -8.03 -0.77 -25.99
N GLN A 326 -8.99 -1.45 -25.35
CA GLN A 326 -9.77 -2.53 -25.98
C GLN A 326 -10.55 -2.04 -27.20
N GLY A 327 -11.13 -0.83 -27.13
CA GLY A 327 -11.85 -0.19 -28.22
C GLY A 327 -10.96 0.08 -29.43
N LYS A 328 -9.72 0.52 -29.19
CA LYS A 328 -8.69 0.72 -30.22
C LYS A 328 -8.21 -0.60 -30.84
N ALA A 329 -8.10 -1.66 -30.04
CA ALA A 329 -7.67 -2.98 -30.51
C ALA A 329 -8.78 -3.76 -31.24
N ALA A 330 -10.06 -3.42 -31.03
CA ALA A 330 -11.19 -4.15 -31.57
C ALA A 330 -11.34 -3.97 -33.10
N THR A 331 -11.24 -5.07 -33.84
CA THR A 331 -11.41 -5.09 -35.30
C THR A 331 -12.87 -4.99 -35.75
N SER A 332 -13.80 -5.55 -34.97
CA SER A 332 -15.23 -5.56 -35.29
C SER A 332 -15.92 -4.25 -34.93
N GLN A 333 -16.66 -3.67 -35.88
CA GLN A 333 -17.43 -2.44 -35.67
C GLN A 333 -18.53 -2.61 -34.59
N VAL A 334 -19.14 -3.80 -34.51
CA VAL A 334 -20.17 -4.09 -33.49
C VAL A 334 -19.56 -4.08 -32.08
N VAL A 335 -18.36 -4.64 -31.95
CA VAL A 335 -17.62 -4.64 -30.67
C VAL A 335 -17.21 -3.21 -30.31
N ARG A 336 -16.71 -2.42 -31.27
CA ARG A 336 -16.37 -1.01 -31.06
C ARG A 336 -17.58 -0.18 -30.60
N LYS A 337 -18.75 -0.35 -31.22
CA LYS A 337 -19.99 0.32 -30.79
C LYS A 337 -20.37 -0.05 -29.35
N ARG A 338 -20.31 -1.33 -29.00
CA ARG A 338 -20.59 -1.79 -27.62
C ARG A 338 -19.61 -1.18 -26.60
N LEU A 339 -18.31 -1.18 -26.92
CA LEU A 339 -17.28 -0.61 -26.05
C LEU A 339 -17.44 0.92 -25.93
N ALA A 340 -17.83 1.60 -27.00
CA ALA A 340 -18.10 3.04 -26.98
C ALA A 340 -19.28 3.38 -26.05
N ALA A 341 -20.39 2.63 -26.13
CA ALA A 341 -21.53 2.80 -25.23
C ALA A 341 -21.16 2.56 -23.76
N GLN A 342 -20.34 1.52 -23.48
CA GLN A 342 -19.82 1.26 -22.13
C GLN A 342 -18.92 2.38 -21.62
N LEU A 343 -18.05 2.91 -22.48
CA LEU A 343 -17.14 4.01 -22.15
C LEU A 343 -17.92 5.30 -21.85
N ALA A 344 -18.92 5.63 -22.68
CA ALA A 344 -19.80 6.78 -22.46
C ALA A 344 -20.53 6.69 -21.12
N GLN A 345 -21.04 5.48 -20.78
CA GLN A 345 -21.66 5.26 -19.48
C GLN A 345 -20.67 5.47 -18.32
N HIS A 346 -19.44 4.97 -18.44
CA HIS A 346 -18.40 5.16 -17.42
C HIS A 346 -18.00 6.64 -17.23
N ARG A 347 -17.85 7.41 -18.32
CA ARG A 347 -17.56 8.86 -18.24
C ARG A 347 -18.64 9.62 -17.50
N ARG A 348 -19.92 9.29 -17.71
CA ARG A 348 -21.04 9.87 -16.94
C ARG A 348 -21.00 9.48 -15.47
N ASP A 349 -20.72 8.22 -15.17
CA ASP A 349 -20.58 7.77 -13.78
C ASP A 349 -19.46 8.52 -13.04
N ILE A 350 -18.32 8.73 -13.70
CA ILE A 350 -17.21 9.57 -13.20
C ILE A 350 -17.69 11.02 -12.99
N ALA A 351 -18.39 11.62 -13.95
CA ALA A 351 -18.91 12.98 -13.83
C ALA A 351 -19.87 13.13 -12.63
N ARG A 352 -20.79 12.18 -12.43
CA ARG A 352 -21.71 12.16 -11.28
C ARG A 352 -20.98 12.06 -9.95
N GLN A 353 -19.95 11.20 -9.87
CA GLN A 353 -19.13 11.09 -8.68
C GLN A 353 -18.31 12.35 -8.41
N ASN A 354 -17.78 13.02 -9.44
CA ASN A 354 -17.09 14.30 -9.33
C ASN A 354 -18.01 15.40 -8.78
N THR A 355 -19.25 15.51 -9.27
CA THR A 355 -20.25 16.45 -8.72
C THR A 355 -20.53 16.17 -7.25
N THR A 356 -20.68 14.89 -6.88
CA THR A 356 -20.88 14.48 -5.49
C THR A 356 -19.68 14.83 -4.61
N ALA A 357 -18.45 14.61 -5.10
CA ALA A 357 -17.23 14.96 -4.38
C ALA A 357 -17.11 16.48 -4.17
N SER A 358 -17.48 17.28 -5.18
CA SER A 358 -17.52 18.74 -5.09
C SER A 358 -18.51 19.22 -4.00
N MET A 359 -19.71 18.65 -3.97
CA MET A 359 -20.71 18.96 -2.94
C MET A 359 -20.19 18.63 -1.53
N LEU A 360 -19.56 17.46 -1.34
CA LEU A 360 -18.97 17.10 -0.05
C LEU A 360 -17.85 18.06 0.35
N ASN A 361 -17.04 18.52 -0.60
CA ASN A 361 -15.98 19.49 -0.34
C ASN A 361 -16.55 20.84 0.15
N GLN A 362 -17.64 21.30 -0.47
CA GLN A 362 -18.34 22.50 0.00
C GLN A 362 -18.91 22.32 1.40
N GLN A 363 -19.53 21.18 1.70
CA GLN A 363 -20.01 20.87 3.06
C GLN A 363 -18.88 20.87 4.09
N ILE A 364 -17.71 20.32 3.74
CA ILE A 364 -16.52 20.32 4.60
C ILE A 364 -16.04 21.75 4.87
N ASN A 365 -16.04 22.62 3.85
CA ASN A 365 -15.64 24.02 4.01
C ASN A 365 -16.58 24.77 4.97
N ILE A 366 -17.90 24.61 4.80
CA ILE A 366 -18.91 25.21 5.69
C ILE A 366 -18.70 24.75 7.14
N VAL A 367 -18.59 23.44 7.36
CA VAL A 367 -18.36 22.89 8.70
C VAL A 367 -17.04 23.37 9.29
N SER A 368 -16.00 23.52 8.48
CA SER A 368 -14.70 24.03 8.93
C SER A 368 -14.78 25.49 9.37
N THR A 369 -15.51 26.33 8.64
CA THR A 369 -15.80 27.71 9.05
C THR A 369 -16.54 27.76 10.39
N HIS A 370 -17.55 26.90 10.58
CA HIS A 370 -18.29 26.83 11.85
C HIS A 370 -17.40 26.38 13.01
N ILE A 371 -16.53 25.38 12.81
CA ILE A 371 -15.55 24.95 13.81
C ILE A 371 -14.63 26.11 14.17
N HIS A 372 -14.14 26.85 13.18
CA HIS A 372 -13.25 27.99 13.40
C HIS A 372 -13.95 29.09 14.22
N ASN A 373 -15.16 29.49 13.83
CA ASN A 373 -15.92 30.52 14.54
C ASN A 373 -16.19 30.11 16.00
N LEU A 374 -16.60 28.85 16.25
CA LEU A 374 -16.80 28.35 17.62
C LEU A 374 -15.50 28.30 18.42
N THR A 375 -14.37 28.03 17.76
CA THR A 375 -13.05 28.04 18.41
C THR A 375 -12.65 29.46 18.83
N LEU A 376 -12.93 30.47 17.99
CA LEU A 376 -12.69 31.88 18.32
C LEU A 376 -13.53 32.33 19.53
N ILE A 377 -14.81 31.93 19.57
CA ILE A 377 -15.71 32.19 20.71
C ILE A 377 -15.12 31.59 21.99
N GLN A 378 -14.70 30.31 21.94
CA GLN A 378 -14.11 29.62 23.08
C GLN A 378 -12.82 30.29 23.59
N GLN A 379 -12.02 30.88 22.70
CA GLN A 379 -10.77 31.57 23.05
C GLN A 379 -10.99 32.95 23.68
N GLY A 380 -12.24 33.45 23.75
CA GLY A 380 -12.54 34.74 24.34
C GLY A 380 -12.04 35.93 23.52
N GLU A 381 -11.65 35.70 22.26
CA GLU A 381 -11.36 36.77 21.31
C GLU A 381 -12.68 37.44 20.90
N LEU A 382 -13.20 38.30 21.78
CA LEU A 382 -14.36 39.18 21.61
C LEU A 382 -14.15 40.26 20.52
N ALA A 383 -13.25 40.05 19.56
CA ALA A 383 -13.05 40.94 18.44
C ALA A 383 -14.24 40.81 17.48
N ARG A 384 -15.34 41.53 17.77
CA ARG A 384 -16.57 41.60 16.94
C ARG A 384 -16.93 40.25 16.34
N LEU A 385 -17.29 39.31 17.20
CA LEU A 385 -17.93 38.08 16.74
C LEU A 385 -19.18 38.46 15.93
N PRO A 386 -19.44 37.78 14.80
CA PRO A 386 -20.71 37.89 14.10
C PRO A 386 -21.85 37.69 15.10
N ASP A 387 -22.90 38.50 15.00
CA ASP A 387 -24.04 38.35 15.90
C ASP A 387 -24.59 36.91 15.77
N THR A 388 -25.18 36.38 16.83
CA THR A 388 -25.85 35.08 16.79
C THR A 388 -26.84 34.99 15.63
N GLU A 389 -27.47 36.12 15.29
CA GLU A 389 -28.31 36.28 14.12
C GLU A 389 -27.55 36.07 12.80
N GLU A 390 -26.35 36.61 12.64
CA GLU A 390 -25.51 36.42 11.45
C GLU A 390 -25.06 34.96 11.30
N LEU A 391 -24.68 34.28 12.41
CA LEU A 391 -24.34 32.86 12.37
C LEU A 391 -25.55 31.99 12.00
N THR A 392 -26.75 32.35 12.46
CA THR A 392 -27.98 31.64 12.04
C THR A 392 -28.33 31.92 10.59
N GLN A 393 -28.14 33.14 10.10
CA GLN A 393 -28.35 33.49 8.69
C GLN A 393 -27.36 32.76 7.78
N ASP A 394 -26.09 32.66 8.16
CA ASP A 394 -25.09 31.90 7.42
C ASP A 394 -25.40 30.40 7.41
N ALA A 395 -25.89 29.85 8.52
CA ALA A 395 -26.34 28.47 8.59
C ALA A 395 -27.55 28.20 7.68
N VAL A 396 -28.55 29.09 7.67
CA VAL A 396 -29.71 29.01 6.78
C VAL A 396 -29.28 29.14 5.32
N ARG A 397 -28.44 30.12 4.98
CA ARG A 397 -27.90 30.30 3.63
C ARG A 397 -27.09 29.08 3.18
N ALA A 398 -26.34 28.45 4.09
CA ALA A 398 -25.63 27.22 3.80
C ALA A 398 -26.60 26.05 3.55
N GLU A 399 -27.67 25.92 4.32
CA GLU A 399 -28.71 24.91 4.07
C GLU A 399 -29.43 25.14 2.75
N GLU A 400 -29.81 26.38 2.43
CA GLU A 400 -30.42 26.76 1.15
C GLU A 400 -29.49 26.44 -0.04
N LEU A 401 -28.19 26.73 0.08
CA LEU A 401 -27.20 26.37 -0.94
C LEU A 401 -27.06 24.85 -1.09
N LEU A 402 -27.10 24.10 0.00
CA LEU A 402 -27.02 22.64 -0.06
C LEU A 402 -28.30 22.02 -0.62
N GLU A 403 -29.45 22.59 -0.32
CA GLU A 403 -30.73 22.19 -0.89
C GLU A 403 -30.79 22.53 -2.38
N ALA A 404 -30.32 23.71 -2.78
CA ALA A 404 -30.17 24.08 -4.19
C ALA A 404 -29.22 23.14 -4.93
N LEU A 405 -28.03 22.84 -4.38
CA LEU A 405 -27.09 21.90 -4.99
C LEU A 405 -27.62 20.47 -5.07
N ARG A 406 -28.42 20.06 -4.08
CA ARG A 406 -29.08 18.77 -4.09
C ARG A 406 -30.18 18.73 -5.14
N ALA A 407 -31.00 19.78 -5.22
CA ALA A 407 -32.02 19.92 -6.25
C ALA A 407 -31.38 19.94 -7.64
N ASP A 408 -30.26 20.64 -7.82
CA ASP A 408 -29.48 20.67 -9.06
C ASP A 408 -28.90 19.28 -9.38
N ALA A 409 -28.37 18.55 -8.39
CA ALA A 409 -27.86 17.20 -8.60
C ALA A 409 -28.99 16.20 -8.95
N GLU A 410 -30.16 16.31 -8.33
CA GLU A 410 -31.35 15.49 -8.65
C GLU A 410 -31.94 15.89 -10.02
N LEU A 411 -31.92 17.17 -10.37
CA LEU A 411 -32.35 17.70 -11.66
C LEU A 411 -31.41 17.23 -12.77
N VAL A 412 -30.09 17.27 -12.57
CA VAL A 412 -29.10 16.70 -13.49
C VAL A 412 -29.33 15.20 -13.66
N GLY A 413 -29.53 14.45 -12.57
CA GLY A 413 -29.85 13.02 -12.66
C GLY A 413 -31.14 12.72 -13.42
N SER A 414 -32.19 13.54 -13.25
CA SER A 414 -33.47 13.36 -13.95
C SER A 414 -33.42 13.79 -15.43
N LEU A 415 -32.73 14.89 -15.75
CA LEU A 415 -32.49 15.35 -17.11
C LEU A 415 -31.61 14.37 -17.89
N GLU A 416 -30.58 13.82 -17.26
CA GLU A 416 -29.77 12.75 -17.86
C GLU A 416 -30.66 11.57 -18.27
N THR A 417 -31.69 11.22 -17.48
CA THR A 417 -32.55 10.06 -17.81
C THR A 417 -33.45 10.31 -19.02
N GLY A 418 -33.85 11.57 -19.27
CA GLY A 418 -34.71 11.94 -20.41
C GLY A 418 -33.97 12.39 -21.68
N ILE A 419 -32.75 12.90 -21.54
CA ILE A 419 -31.90 13.40 -22.64
C ILE A 419 -30.80 12.38 -23.02
N ALA A 420 -30.55 11.36 -22.18
CA ALA A 420 -29.56 10.32 -22.45
C ALA A 420 -29.75 9.68 -23.83
N ASP A 421 -30.97 9.40 -24.29
CA ASP A 421 -31.17 8.70 -25.56
C ASP A 421 -30.69 9.50 -26.79
N THR A 422 -30.68 10.83 -26.73
CA THR A 422 -30.19 11.66 -27.84
C THR A 422 -28.71 12.00 -27.72
N MET A 423 -28.22 12.31 -26.50
CA MET A 423 -26.82 12.64 -26.28
C MET A 423 -25.89 11.42 -26.21
N THR A 424 -26.40 10.24 -25.87
CA THR A 424 -25.65 8.97 -26.00
C THR A 424 -25.19 8.77 -27.43
N SER A 425 -26.03 9.06 -28.41
CA SER A 425 -25.69 8.96 -29.83
C SER A 425 -24.52 9.87 -30.20
N GLU A 426 -24.50 11.12 -29.73
CA GLU A 426 -23.41 12.07 -30.05
C GLU A 426 -22.09 11.72 -29.36
N GLU A 427 -22.14 11.38 -28.06
CA GLU A 427 -20.96 11.01 -27.28
C GLU A 427 -20.35 9.68 -27.75
N GLU A 428 -21.19 8.69 -28.08
CA GLU A 428 -20.74 7.43 -28.65
C GLU A 428 -20.10 7.63 -30.03
N LEU A 429 -20.65 8.50 -30.87
CA LEU A 429 -20.03 8.85 -32.15
C LEU A 429 -18.68 9.55 -31.97
N ALA A 430 -18.54 10.41 -30.96
CA ALA A 430 -17.26 11.03 -30.62
C ALA A 430 -16.23 10.00 -30.15
N ILE A 431 -16.63 9.05 -29.29
CA ILE A 431 -15.77 7.96 -28.82
C ILE A 431 -15.39 7.00 -29.96
N LEU A 432 -16.32 6.71 -30.88
CA LEU A 432 -16.01 5.89 -32.05
C LEU A 432 -14.94 6.54 -32.93
N LYS A 433 -14.97 7.86 -33.09
CA LYS A 433 -13.89 8.61 -33.76
C LYS A 433 -12.57 8.51 -32.99
N GLU A 434 -12.61 8.57 -31.64
CA GLU A 434 -11.44 8.39 -30.78
C GLU A 434 -10.80 6.99 -30.94
N PHE A 435 -11.60 5.95 -31.17
CA PHE A 435 -11.09 4.60 -31.47
C PHE A 435 -10.43 4.51 -32.86
N GLU A 436 -10.81 5.36 -33.81
CA GLU A 436 -10.31 5.33 -35.19
C GLU A 436 -9.01 6.12 -35.41
N GLN A 437 -8.76 7.17 -34.62
CA GLN A 437 -7.55 8.01 -34.68
C GLN A 437 -6.20 7.25 -34.67
N PRO A 438 -5.94 6.26 -33.79
CA PRO A 438 -4.66 5.56 -33.78
C PRO A 438 -4.47 4.62 -34.98
N ALA A 439 -5.56 4.10 -35.56
CA ALA A 439 -5.49 3.27 -36.75
C ALA A 439 -5.12 4.09 -37.99
N GLU A 440 -5.53 5.36 -38.05
CA GLU A 440 -5.16 6.28 -39.13
C GLU A 440 -3.72 6.76 -38.99
N ALA A 441 -3.26 7.10 -37.79
CA ALA A 441 -1.85 7.46 -37.56
C ALA A 441 -0.91 6.30 -37.90
N ALA A 442 -1.23 5.07 -37.48
CA ALA A 442 -0.45 3.88 -37.81
C ALA A 442 -0.54 3.44 -39.28
N ARG A 443 -1.60 3.84 -40.01
CA ARG A 443 -1.71 3.61 -41.46
C ARG A 443 -1.00 4.69 -42.28
N ALA A 444 -1.02 5.94 -41.84
CA ALA A 444 -0.29 7.04 -42.47
C ALA A 444 1.24 6.80 -42.42
N GLU A 445 1.74 6.21 -41.34
CA GLU A 445 3.16 5.87 -41.20
C GLU A 445 3.58 4.61 -42.00
N LYS A 446 2.62 3.76 -42.40
CA LYS A 446 2.87 2.56 -43.23
C LYS A 446 2.51 2.73 -44.71
N ALA A 447 2.06 3.91 -45.12
CA ALA A 447 1.89 4.22 -46.53
C ALA A 447 3.28 4.32 -47.18
N PRO A 448 3.61 3.50 -48.20
CA PRO A 448 4.89 3.62 -48.89
C PRO A 448 5.00 5.04 -49.46
N PRO A 449 6.16 5.70 -49.33
CA PRO A 449 6.35 7.04 -49.88
C PRO A 449 5.98 6.97 -51.37
N GLN A 450 4.91 7.67 -51.75
CA GLN A 450 4.55 7.82 -53.15
C GLN A 450 5.76 8.44 -53.84
N ALA A 451 6.34 7.69 -54.77
CA ALA A 451 7.40 8.14 -55.63
C ALA A 451 6.92 9.41 -56.33
N VAL A 452 7.42 10.55 -55.85
CA VAL A 452 7.37 11.81 -56.58
C VAL A 452 8.25 11.59 -57.81
N THR A 453 7.61 11.35 -58.95
CA THR A 453 8.24 11.34 -60.26
C THR A 453 8.89 12.69 -60.48
N ALA A 454 10.22 12.70 -60.37
CA ALA A 454 11.07 13.83 -60.66
C ALA A 454 10.91 14.23 -62.14
N ALA A 455 10.23 15.34 -62.39
CA ALA A 455 10.50 16.18 -63.54
C ALA A 455 11.84 16.85 -63.31
N ARG A 456 12.76 16.56 -64.23
CA ARG A 456 14.14 17.01 -64.31
C ARG A 456 14.17 18.51 -64.63
N GLU A 457 14.69 19.33 -63.72
CA GLU A 457 15.23 20.64 -64.04
C GLU A 457 16.62 20.77 -63.40
N ASP A 458 17.57 21.14 -64.26
CA ASP A 458 19.01 21.25 -64.04
C ASP A 458 19.40 22.47 -63.17
N LYS A 459 20.64 22.40 -62.64
CA LYS A 459 21.47 23.46 -61.99
C LYS A 459 21.16 23.66 -60.48
N GLU A 460 22.13 23.77 -59.57
CA GLU A 460 23.50 24.32 -59.60
C GLU A 460 24.23 23.84 -58.30
N PRO A 461 25.57 23.65 -58.26
CA PRO A 461 26.25 23.13 -57.06
C PRO A 461 26.88 24.26 -56.22
N LEU A 462 26.81 24.16 -54.88
CA LEU A 462 27.68 24.79 -53.84
C LEU A 462 27.12 24.50 -52.42
N PRO A 463 27.90 24.60 -51.33
CA PRO A 463 29.07 23.79 -50.93
C PRO A 463 28.84 23.03 -49.60
N GLU A 464 29.69 22.03 -49.32
CA GLU A 464 29.81 21.32 -48.04
C GLU A 464 30.12 22.26 -46.85
N PRO A 465 29.45 22.09 -45.69
CA PRO A 465 29.98 22.52 -44.41
C PRO A 465 30.72 21.38 -43.70
N ALA A 466 31.92 21.74 -43.25
CA ALA A 466 32.93 20.92 -42.61
C ALA A 466 32.53 20.31 -41.27
N SER A 467 33.02 19.09 -41.05
CA SER A 467 33.19 18.45 -39.74
C SER A 467 34.22 19.21 -38.90
N PRO A 468 33.99 19.45 -37.59
CA PRO A 468 35.07 19.80 -36.68
C PRO A 468 35.67 18.52 -36.07
N GLU A 469 36.90 18.20 -36.50
CA GLU A 469 37.84 17.37 -35.76
C GLU A 469 38.46 18.14 -34.59
N ALA A 470 38.75 17.38 -33.53
CA ALA A 470 39.91 17.48 -32.64
C ALA A 470 40.07 18.74 -31.78
N ASP A 471 40.12 18.51 -30.47
CA ASP A 471 41.16 19.14 -29.67
C ASP A 471 41.88 18.11 -28.81
N SER A 472 43.21 18.21 -28.82
CA SER A 472 44.14 17.27 -28.22
C SER A 472 45.05 18.02 -27.24
N LYS A 473 45.52 17.27 -26.24
CA LYS A 473 46.83 17.38 -25.58
C LYS A 473 47.04 18.41 -24.44
N ARG A 474 47.33 17.81 -23.27
CA ARG A 474 48.66 17.77 -22.60
C ARG A 474 48.99 18.88 -21.59
N SER A 475 49.20 18.47 -20.33
CA SER A 475 50.48 18.59 -19.62
C SER A 475 50.46 17.85 -18.27
N GLU A 476 51.58 17.18 -17.98
CA GLU A 476 51.92 16.41 -16.76
C GLU A 476 52.39 17.35 -15.59
N PRO A 477 53.30 16.96 -14.67
CA PRO A 477 53.03 16.80 -13.22
C PRO A 477 53.85 17.78 -12.34
N GLU A 478 53.69 17.74 -11.02
CA GLU A 478 54.84 17.90 -10.10
C GLU A 478 54.49 17.53 -8.65
N ALA A 479 55.50 17.02 -7.95
CA ALA A 479 55.51 16.66 -6.55
C ALA A 479 55.87 17.84 -5.65
N THR A 480 55.34 17.87 -4.43
CA THR A 480 56.08 18.23 -3.21
C THR A 480 55.35 17.71 -1.97
#